data_AF-A0A946I9F5-F1
#
_entry.id   AF-A0A946I9F5-F1
#
_cell.length_a   1.000
_cell.length_b   1.000
_cell.length_c   1.000
_cell.angle_alpha   90.00
_cell.angle_beta   90.00
_cell.angle_gamma   90.00
#
_symmetry.space_group_name_H-M   'P 1'
#
loop_
_entity.id
_entity.type
_entity.pdbx_description
1 polymer ?
#
loop_
_entity_poly.entity_id
_entity_poly.type
_entity_poly.pdbx_seq_one_letter_code
_entity_poly.pdbx_strand_id
1 'polypeptide(L)'
;MRLLTGSVVFFSILMSGCVGSKSCNCETPRACCRGLVPECAACEMDLDLEEWFNQTCPNGEKDAHYGGWDEINQKSIWICDNSERQRIEISD
;
A
#
# COMPACT_ATOMS: atom_id res chain seq x y z
N MET A 1 -9.67 18.30 52.27
CA MET A 1 -8.48 19.17 52.21
C MET A 1 -7.26 18.37 52.64
N ARG A 2 -6.57 17.71 51.69
CA ARG A 2 -5.27 17.05 51.91
C ARG A 2 -4.41 17.16 50.64
N LEU A 3 -3.47 18.10 50.73
CA LEU A 3 -2.07 18.03 50.30
C LEU A 3 -1.74 17.61 48.86
N LEU A 4 -1.40 18.65 48.09
CA LEU A 4 -0.44 18.66 47.00
C LEU A 4 0.82 17.85 47.35
N THR A 5 1.13 16.83 46.56
CA THR A 5 2.53 16.45 46.26
C THR A 5 2.57 16.05 44.79
N GLY A 6 3.13 16.94 43.97
CA GLY A 6 3.37 16.68 42.57
C GLY A 6 4.46 15.64 42.42
N SER A 7 4.12 14.49 41.85
CA SER A 7 5.11 13.61 41.25
C SER A 7 5.17 13.97 39.77
N VAL A 8 6.14 14.83 39.43
CA VAL A 8 6.59 15.01 38.05
C VAL A 8 7.27 13.71 37.65
N VAL A 9 6.50 12.73 37.17
CA VAL A 9 7.08 11.54 36.54
C VAL A 9 7.55 12.01 35.17
N PHE A 10 8.84 12.35 35.11
CA PHE A 10 9.59 12.53 33.87
C PHE A 10 9.36 11.30 32.98
N PHE A 11 8.46 11.44 32.01
CA PHE A 11 8.31 10.48 30.92
C PHE A 11 9.61 10.52 30.12
N SER A 12 10.55 9.66 30.48
CA SER A 12 11.73 9.40 29.67
C SER A 12 11.23 8.67 28.43
N ILE A 13 10.89 9.42 27.38
CA ILE A 13 10.67 8.88 26.05
C ILE A 13 12.04 8.43 25.55
N LEU A 14 12.43 7.21 25.95
CA LEU A 14 13.50 6.48 25.28
C LEU A 14 13.01 6.22 23.87
N MET A 15 13.52 7.00 22.92
CA MET A 15 13.44 6.74 21.50
C MET A 15 14.18 5.43 21.21
N SER A 16 13.50 4.31 21.44
CA SER A 16 13.91 3.01 20.93
C SER A 16 13.88 3.12 19.41
N GLY A 17 15.04 3.39 18.81
CA GLY A 17 15.20 3.35 17.36
C GLY A 17 14.78 1.98 16.83
N CYS A 18 14.23 1.96 15.61
CA CYS A 18 13.88 0.73 14.92
C CYS A 18 15.12 -0.16 14.79
N VAL A 19 15.16 -1.27 15.51
CA VAL A 19 16.13 -2.33 15.26
C VAL A 19 15.80 -2.91 13.89
N GLY A 20 16.76 -2.89 12.96
CA GLY A 20 16.54 -3.40 11.60
C GLY A 20 15.95 -4.80 11.67
N SER A 21 14.81 -5.01 11.01
CA SER A 21 14.14 -6.30 11.00
C SER A 21 15.09 -7.35 10.41
N LYS A 22 15.26 -8.47 11.12
CA LYS A 22 15.85 -9.68 10.53
C LYS A 22 15.04 -10.00 9.26
N SER A 23 15.73 -10.32 8.16
CA SER A 23 15.09 -10.77 6.92
C SER A 23 14.06 -11.85 7.23
N CYS A 24 12.79 -11.57 6.96
CA CYS A 24 11.70 -12.49 7.23
C CYS A 24 11.95 -13.82 6.53
N ASN A 25 11.68 -14.92 7.23
CA ASN A 25 11.63 -16.25 6.65
C ASN A 25 10.53 -16.26 5.57
N CYS A 26 10.93 -16.44 4.31
CA CYS A 26 10.12 -16.24 3.10
C CYS A 26 9.01 -17.28 2.90
N GLU A 27 8.77 -18.17 3.86
CA GLU A 27 7.63 -19.08 3.89
C GLU A 27 6.32 -18.42 4.37
N THR A 28 6.37 -17.12 4.70
CA THR A 28 5.18 -16.35 5.03
C THR A 28 4.44 -16.02 3.72
N PRO A 29 3.13 -16.32 3.58
CA PRO A 29 2.37 -15.93 2.41
C PRO A 29 2.55 -14.43 2.18
N ARG A 30 2.77 -14.04 0.92
CA ARG A 30 2.97 -12.63 0.55
C ARG A 30 1.77 -11.85 1.09
N ALA A 31 1.99 -11.04 2.13
CA ALA A 31 0.97 -10.12 2.60
C ALA A 31 0.78 -9.10 1.48
N CYS A 32 -0.29 -9.26 0.70
CA CYS A 32 -0.66 -8.27 -0.29
C CYS A 32 -0.94 -6.94 0.41
N CYS A 33 -0.44 -5.86 -0.19
CA CYS A 33 -0.76 -4.53 0.28
C CYS A 33 -2.26 -4.28 0.13
N ARG A 34 -2.84 -3.44 1.00
CA ARG A 34 -4.25 -3.03 0.95
C ARG A 34 -4.44 -1.69 0.24
N GLY A 35 -3.47 -1.31 -0.59
CA GLY A 35 -3.53 -0.08 -1.37
C GLY A 35 -4.52 -0.23 -2.52
N LEU A 36 -5.25 0.83 -2.85
CA LEU A 36 -6.09 0.89 -4.05
C LEU A 36 -5.24 1.26 -5.27
N VAL A 37 -4.20 0.45 -5.52
CA VAL A 37 -3.24 0.60 -6.62
C VAL A 37 -3.08 -0.74 -7.36
N PRO A 38 -2.75 -0.72 -8.68
CA PRO A 38 -2.67 -1.92 -9.51
C PRO A 38 -1.82 -3.06 -8.92
N GLU A 39 -0.68 -2.74 -8.32
CA GLU A 39 0.24 -3.73 -7.76
C GLU A 39 -0.38 -4.52 -6.60
N CYS A 40 -1.21 -3.85 -5.79
CA CYS A 40 -1.93 -4.50 -4.70
C CYS A 40 -3.09 -5.34 -5.22
N ALA A 41 -3.83 -4.82 -6.20
CA ALA A 41 -4.94 -5.53 -6.82
C ALA A 41 -4.48 -6.81 -7.53
N ALA A 42 -3.36 -6.75 -8.26
CA ALA A 42 -2.73 -7.91 -8.88
C ALA A 42 -2.34 -8.95 -7.83
N CYS A 43 -1.71 -8.52 -6.73
CA CYS A 43 -1.35 -9.42 -5.64
C CYS A 43 -2.56 -10.11 -5.02
N GLU A 44 -3.64 -9.37 -4.74
CA GLU A 44 -4.86 -9.95 -4.15
C GLU A 44 -5.53 -10.99 -5.08
N MET A 45 -5.25 -10.93 -6.38
CA MET A 45 -5.69 -11.89 -7.39
C MET A 45 -4.67 -13.02 -7.67
N ASP A 46 -3.53 -13.03 -6.98
CA ASP A 46 -2.39 -13.94 -7.24
C ASP A 46 -1.87 -13.88 -8.68
N LEU A 47 -1.91 -12.68 -9.27
CA LEU A 47 -1.41 -12.38 -10.61
C LEU A 47 -0.15 -11.52 -10.55
N ASP A 48 0.69 -11.60 -11.58
CA ASP A 48 1.63 -10.53 -11.83
C ASP A 48 0.93 -9.28 -12.38
N LEU A 49 1.60 -8.13 -12.30
CA LEU A 49 1.02 -6.85 -12.67
C LEU A 49 0.62 -6.79 -14.16
N GLU A 50 1.42 -7.41 -15.04
CA GLU A 50 1.14 -7.41 -16.48
C GLU A 50 -0.08 -8.27 -16.81
N GLU A 51 -0.19 -9.46 -16.20
CA GLU A 51 -1.35 -10.31 -16.34
C GLU A 51 -2.62 -9.63 -15.80
N TRP A 52 -2.51 -8.94 -14.67
CA TRP A 52 -3.61 -8.15 -14.13
C TRP A 52 -4.06 -7.03 -15.08
N PHE A 53 -3.14 -6.31 -15.72
CA PHE A 53 -3.46 -5.32 -16.74
C PHE A 53 -4.14 -5.95 -17.97
N ASN A 54 -3.66 -7.09 -18.45
CA ASN A 54 -4.26 -7.78 -19.59
C ASN A 54 -5.71 -8.22 -19.30
N GLN A 55 -6.05 -8.52 -18.04
CA GLN A 55 -7.41 -8.88 -17.63
C GLN A 55 -8.30 -7.66 -17.36
N THR A 56 -7.74 -6.59 -16.80
CA THR A 56 -8.49 -5.43 -16.30
C THR A 56 -8.63 -4.31 -17.33
N CYS A 57 -7.61 -4.13 -18.18
CA CYS A 57 -7.49 -3.05 -19.15
C CYS A 57 -7.50 -3.62 -20.59
N PRO A 58 -8.65 -3.57 -21.29
CA PRO A 58 -8.86 -4.32 -22.53
C PRO A 58 -8.12 -3.76 -23.74
N ASN A 59 -7.57 -2.55 -23.70
CA ASN A 59 -6.91 -1.93 -24.85
C ASN A 59 -5.37 -1.92 -24.74
N GLY A 60 -4.81 -2.71 -23.81
CA GLY A 60 -3.36 -2.85 -23.64
C GLY A 60 -2.72 -1.72 -22.84
N GLU A 61 -3.51 -0.95 -22.10
CA GLU A 61 -3.01 0.07 -21.18
C GLU A 61 -2.08 -0.56 -20.12
N LYS A 62 -1.04 0.17 -19.75
CA LYS A 62 -0.03 -0.26 -18.75
C LYS A 62 -0.06 0.61 -17.48
N ASP A 63 -1.08 1.45 -17.34
CA ASP A 63 -1.39 2.18 -16.13
C ASP A 63 -2.89 2.16 -15.84
N ALA A 64 -3.24 2.17 -14.56
CA ALA A 64 -4.61 2.30 -14.09
C ALA A 64 -4.66 2.94 -12.71
N HIS A 65 -5.77 3.62 -12.44
CA HIS A 65 -6.07 4.16 -11.12
C HIS A 65 -7.48 3.75 -10.67
N TYR A 66 -7.67 3.72 -9.36
CA TYR A 66 -8.95 3.36 -8.76
C TYR A 66 -10.02 4.40 -9.11
N GLY A 67 -11.05 3.97 -9.81
CA GLY A 67 -12.16 4.80 -10.27
C GLY A 67 -13.40 4.74 -9.38
N GLY A 68 -13.40 3.91 -8.34
CA GLY A 68 -14.52 3.76 -7.40
C GLY A 68 -14.93 2.31 -7.18
N TRP A 69 -16.06 2.14 -6.51
CA TRP A 69 -16.62 0.84 -6.16
C TRP A 69 -17.98 0.65 -6.83
N ASP A 70 -18.15 -0.48 -7.50
CA ASP A 70 -19.44 -0.91 -8.03
C ASP A 70 -20.18 -1.69 -6.94
N GLU A 71 -21.15 -1.04 -6.30
CA GLU A 71 -21.95 -1.64 -5.23
C GLU A 71 -22.80 -2.83 -5.71
N ILE A 72 -23.20 -2.87 -6.98
CA ILE A 72 -24.08 -3.93 -7.48
C ILE A 72 -23.25 -5.18 -7.73
N ASN A 73 -22.10 -5.02 -8.39
CA ASN A 73 -21.24 -6.13 -8.75
C ASN A 73 -20.18 -6.46 -7.67
N GLN A 74 -20.15 -5.68 -6.58
CA GLN A 74 -19.20 -5.82 -5.47
C GLN A 74 -17.75 -5.93 -5.96
N LYS A 75 -17.37 -5.01 -6.86
CA LYS A 75 -16.02 -4.97 -7.45
C LYS A 75 -15.49 -3.56 -7.59
N SER A 76 -14.17 -3.43 -7.54
CA SER A 76 -13.48 -2.19 -7.87
C SER A 76 -13.65 -1.83 -9.34
N ILE A 77 -13.89 -0.55 -9.62
CA ILE A 77 -13.83 0.04 -10.96
C ILE A 77 -12.41 0.58 -11.14
N TRP A 78 -11.77 0.22 -12.26
CA TRP A 78 -10.45 0.70 -12.64
C TRP A 78 -10.56 1.55 -13.89
N ILE A 79 -9.92 2.73 -13.85
CA ILE A 79 -9.79 3.62 -15.01
C ILE A 79 -8.38 3.39 -15.55
N CYS A 80 -8.33 2.85 -16.77
CA CYS A 80 -7.08 2.54 -17.45
C CYS A 80 -6.60 3.76 -18.24
N ASP A 81 -5.34 4.12 -18.05
CA ASP A 81 -4.72 5.25 -18.71
C ASP A 81 -3.61 4.77 -19.65
N ASN A 82 -3.57 5.38 -20.83
CA ASN A 82 -2.51 5.16 -21.82
C ASN A 82 -1.34 6.13 -21.64
N SER A 83 -1.35 6.96 -20.59
CA SER A 83 -0.24 7.86 -20.32
C SER A 83 0.93 7.07 -19.78
N GLU A 84 2.02 6.98 -20.54
CA GLU A 84 3.31 6.62 -19.99
C GLU A 84 3.62 7.60 -18.86
N ARG A 85 3.54 7.15 -17.59
CA ARG A 85 3.95 7.99 -16.45
C ARG A 85 5.40 8.37 -16.68
N GLN A 86 5.64 9.64 -16.97
CA GLN A 86 6.99 10.16 -17.06
C GLN A 86 7.63 9.94 -15.68
N ARG A 87 8.67 9.12 -15.65
CA ARG A 87 9.50 8.95 -14.45
C ARG A 87 10.00 10.34 -14.08
N ILE A 88 9.54 10.87 -12.95
CA ILE A 88 10.08 12.11 -12.42
C ILE A 88 11.50 11.77 -11.95
N GLU A 89 12.49 12.20 -12.72
CA GLU A 89 13.88 12.18 -12.28
C GLU A 89 14.05 13.26 -11.21
N ILE A 90 14.05 12.84 -9.95
CA ILE A 90 14.44 13.71 -8.85
C ILE A 90 15.97 13.76 -8.91
N SER A 91 16.53 14.90 -9.33
CA SER A 91 17.96 15.16 -9.16
C SER A 91 18.27 15.15 -7.67
N ASP A 92 19.32 14.42 -7.30
CA ASP A 92 19.96 14.54 -5.99
C ASP A 92 20.41 15.99 -5.71
#